data_AF-A0A2N7HNQ7-F1
#
_entry.id   AF-A0A2N7HNQ7-F1
#
_cell.length_a   1.000
_cell.length_b   1.000
_cell.length_c   1.000
_cell.angle_alpha   90.00
_cell.angle_beta   90.00
_cell.angle_gamma   90.00
#
_symmetry.space_group_name_H-M   'P 1'
#
loop_
_entity.id
_entity.type
_entity.pdbx_description
1 polymer ?
#
loop_
_entity_poly.entity_id
_entity_poly.type
_entity_poly.pdbx_seq_one_letter_code
_entity_poly.pdbx_strand_id
1 'polypeptide(L)' 'MALADVYDALISKRVYKPAFTHQQAKAIILEGAGSHFDPQVVQAFLAVEGLFVEIAATYKDGKNEENELERESLITSTA' A
#
# COMPACT_ATOMS: atom_id res chain seq x y z
N MET A 1 9.81 -11.94 7.92
CA MET A 1 8.79 -11.47 6.94
C MET A 1 9.46 -10.45 6.04
N ALA A 2 9.07 -10.35 4.78
CA ALA A 2 9.62 -9.35 3.86
C ALA A 2 9.16 -7.95 4.25
N LEU A 3 10.02 -6.94 4.03
CA LEU A 3 9.70 -5.53 4.31
C LEU A 3 8.46 -5.07 3.54
N ALA A 4 8.33 -5.49 2.27
CA ALA A 4 7.23 -5.11 1.39
C ALA A 4 5.86 -5.53 1.95
N ASP A 5 5.73 -6.78 2.43
CA ASP A 5 4.49 -7.28 3.02
C ASP A 5 4.10 -6.49 4.26
N VAL A 6 5.09 -6.14 5.10
CA VAL A 6 4.85 -5.36 6.32
C VAL A 6 4.43 -3.93 5.95
N TYR A 7 5.12 -3.31 4.98
CA TYR A 7 4.77 -1.97 4.52
C TYR A 7 3.33 -1.92 4.00
N ASP A 8 2.96 -2.82 3.10
CA ASP A 8 1.61 -2.88 2.52
C ASP A 8 0.55 -3.11 3.61
N ALA A 9 0.82 -4.03 4.53
CA ALA A 9 -0.05 -4.31 5.67
C ALA A 9 -0.23 -3.12 6.63
N LEU A 10 0.73 -2.20 6.70
CA LEU A 10 0.68 -0.98 7.51
C LEU A 10 -0.14 0.12 6.83
N ILE A 11 -0.01 0.28 5.51
CA ILE A 11 -0.67 1.35 4.75
C ILE A 11 -2.06 0.96 4.22
N SER A 12 -2.44 -0.30 4.32
CA SER A 12 -3.76 -0.80 3.94
C SER A 12 -4.78 -0.64 5.07
N LYS A 13 -5.99 -0.18 4.72
CA LYS A 13 -7.09 0.01 5.68
C LYS A 13 -7.60 -1.35 6.13
N ARG A 14 -7.77 -1.54 7.44
CA ARG A 14 -8.45 -2.72 8.00
C ARG A 14 -9.80 -2.31 8.56
N VAL A 15 -10.75 -3.25 8.62
CA VAL A 15 -12.14 -3.02 9.07
C VAL A 15 -12.23 -2.22 10.39
N TYR A 16 -11.27 -2.44 11.29
CA TYR A 16 -11.27 -1.88 12.65
C TYR A 16 -10.05 -0.99 12.95
N LYS A 17 -9.17 -0.72 11.97
CA LYS A 17 -7.97 0.10 12.19
C LYS A 17 -7.69 1.00 10.98
N PRO A 18 -7.57 2.32 11.18
CA PRO A 18 -7.17 3.21 10.10
C PRO A 18 -5.78 2.83 9.60
N ALA A 19 -5.58 2.97 8.29
CA ALA A 19 -4.27 2.80 7.66
C ALA A 19 -3.26 3.78 8.26
N PHE A 20 -2.01 3.34 8.40
CA PHE A 20 -0.92 4.25 8.70
C PHE A 20 -0.58 5.10 7.47
N THR A 21 -0.11 6.31 7.73
CA THR A 21 0.56 7.12 6.70
C THR A 21 1.90 6.50 6.32
N HIS A 22 2.41 6.84 5.14
CA HIS A 22 3.76 6.45 4.72
C HIS A 22 4.82 6.80 5.78
N GLN A 23 4.73 8.00 6.36
CA GLN A 23 5.67 8.47 7.39
C GLN A 23 5.65 7.59 8.65
N GLN A 24 4.47 7.17 9.09
CA GLN A 24 4.31 6.26 10.23
C GLN A 24 4.85 4.86 9.89
N ALA A 25 4.52 4.33 8.71
CA ALA A 25 5.02 3.03 8.26
C ALA A 25 6.55 3.03 8.16
N LYS A 26 7.14 4.11 7.62
CA LYS A 26 8.58 4.32 7.57
C LYS A 26 9.23 4.33 8.95
N ALA A 27 8.68 5.06 9.91
CA ALA A 27 9.22 5.12 11.26
C ALA A 27 9.30 3.72 11.89
N ILE A 28 8.23 2.93 11.75
CA ILE A 28 8.18 1.54 12.24
C ILE A 28 9.24 0.66 11.57
N ILE A 29 9.42 0.80 10.24
CA ILE A 29 10.42 0.04 9.48
C ILE A 29 11.84 0.42 9.91
N LEU A 30 12.10 1.72 10.12
CA LEU A 30 13.39 2.22 10.61
C LEU A 30 13.72 1.69 12.01
N GLU A 31 12.75 1.71 12.93
CA GLU A 31 12.90 1.15 14.28
C GLU A 31 13.21 -0.35 14.26
N GLY A 32 12.68 -1.08 13.27
CA GLY A 32 12.93 -2.51 13.08
C GLY A 32 14.25 -2.86 12.37
N ALA A 33 15.03 -1.88 11.92
CA ALA A 33 16.26 -2.12 11.16
C ALA A 33 17.32 -2.85 12.01
N GLY A 34 17.90 -3.91 11.46
CA GLY A 34 18.92 -4.72 12.15
C GLY A 34 18.37 -5.70 13.19
N SER A 35 17.06 -5.70 13.46
CA SER A 35 16.39 -6.70 14.30
C SER A 35 15.36 -7.51 13.52
N HIS A 36 14.37 -6.83 12.94
CA HIS A 36 13.25 -7.45 12.20
C HIS A 36 13.48 -7.40 10.69
N PHE A 37 14.26 -6.43 10.23
CA PHE A 37 14.59 -6.22 8.82
C PHE A 37 16.10 -6.19 8.63
N ASP A 38 16.55 -6.72 7.49
CA ASP A 38 17.94 -6.56 7.07
C ASP A 38 18.23 -5.06 6.84
N PRO A 39 19.27 -4.49 7.47
CA PRO A 39 19.65 -3.09 7.28
C PRO A 39 19.83 -2.68 5.82
N GLN A 40 20.38 -3.56 4.97
CA GLN A 40 20.58 -3.28 3.54
C GLN A 40 19.25 -3.15 2.81
N VAL A 41 18.25 -3.97 3.18
CA VAL A 41 16.90 -3.90 2.62
C VAL A 41 16.19 -2.62 3.06
N VAL A 42 16.39 -2.20 4.32
CA VAL A 42 15.86 -0.92 4.81
C VAL A 42 16.49 0.25 4.05
N GLN A 43 17.80 0.24 3.81
CA GLN A 43 18.46 1.28 3.02
C GLN A 43 17.96 1.30 1.57
N ALA A 44 17.76 0.14 0.96
CA ALA A 44 17.18 0.06 -0.39
C ALA A 44 15.76 0.64 -0.41
N PHE A 45 14.93 0.32 0.59
CA PHE A 45 13.59 0.90 0.74
C PHE A 45 13.63 2.43 0.83
N LEU A 46 14.51 3.01 1.67
CA LEU A 46 14.63 4.47 1.81
C LEU A 46 15.05 5.14 0.50
N ALA A 47 15.91 4.49 -0.30
CA ALA A 47 16.34 5.01 -1.59
C ALA A 47 15.20 5.09 -2.63
N VAL A 48 14.15 4.28 -2.47
CA VAL A 48 13.01 4.20 -3.41
C VAL A 48 11.66 4.51 -2.76
N GLU A 49 11.65 5.11 -1.57
CA GLU A 49 10.44 5.30 -0.77
C GLU A 49 9.37 6.13 -1.50
N GLY A 50 9.79 7.05 -2.39
CA GLY A 50 8.88 7.80 -3.26
C GLY A 50 8.08 6.91 -4.20
N LEU A 51 8.70 5.88 -4.78
CA LEU A 51 8.00 4.92 -5.65
C LEU A 51 6.97 4.11 -4.87
N PHE A 52 7.27 3.78 -3.60
CA PHE A 52 6.30 3.11 -2.72
C PHE A 52 5.06 3.99 -2.49
N VAL A 53 5.23 5.30 -2.33
CA VAL A 53 4.11 6.24 -2.20
C VAL A 53 3.30 6.33 -3.49
N GLU A 54 3.96 6.42 -4.64
CA GLU A 54 3.30 6.48 -5.95
C GLU A 54 2.48 5.22 -6.25
N ILE A 55 3.06 4.04 -6.02
CA ILE A 55 2.39 2.75 -6.18
C ILE A 55 1.18 2.66 -5.24
N ALA A 56 1.36 2.98 -3.96
CA ALA A 56 0.29 2.96 -2.97
C ALA A 56 -0.86 3.93 -3.32
N ALA A 57 -0.55 5.09 -3.91
CA ALA A 57 -1.56 6.05 -4.38
C ALA A 57 -2.30 5.53 -5.63
N THR A 58 -1.59 4.85 -6.53
CA THR A 58 -2.14 4.31 -7.78
C THR A 58 -3.07 3.14 -7.55
N TYR A 59 -2.70 2.23 -6.66
CA TYR A 59 -3.39 0.95 -6.43
C TYR A 59 -4.21 0.91 -5.13
N LYS A 60 -4.57 2.08 -4.59
CA LYS A 60 -5.34 2.14 -3.34
C LYS A 60 -6.71 1.49 -3.51
N ASP A 61 -7.01 0.48 -2.70
CA ASP A 61 -8.32 -0.17 -2.69
C ASP A 61 -9.44 0.85 -2.44
N GLY A 62 -10.40 0.89 -3.37
CA GLY A 62 -11.51 1.86 -3.40
C GLY A 62 -11.77 2.55 -4.74
N LYS A 63 -11.03 2.21 -5.81
CA LYS A 63 -11.24 2.79 -7.17
C LYS A 63 -11.71 1.80 -8.24
N ASN A 64 -11.91 0.52 -7.91
CA ASN A 64 -12.34 -0.49 -8.88
C ASN A 64 -13.84 -0.80 -8.85
N GLU A 65 -14.58 -0.43 -7.79
CA GLU A 65 -16.03 -0.71 -7.75
C GLU A 65 -16.84 0.21 -8.69
N GLU A 66 -16.41 1.47 -8.89
CA GLU A 66 -17.10 2.40 -9.80
C GLU A 66 -16.93 2.00 -11.29
N ASN A 67 -15.78 1.45 -11.68
CA ASN A 67 -15.52 1.04 -13.07
C ASN A 67 -16.22 -0.27 -13.46
N GLU A 68 -16.58 -1.13 -12.49
CA GLU A 68 -17.26 -2.39 -12.74
C GLU A 68 -18.77 -2.18 -12.89
N LEU A 69 -19.36 -1.30 -12.07
CA LEU A 69 -20.77 -0.87 -12.18
C LEU A 69 -21.06 -0.05 -13.45
N GLU A 70 -20.14 0.82 -13.88
CA GLU A 70 -20.28 1.54 -15.17
C GLU A 70 -20.22 0.58 -16.38
N ARG A 71 -19.38 -0.46 -16.31
CA ARG A 71 -19.29 -1.49 -17.35
C ARG A 71 -20.53 -2.37 -17.42
N GLU A 72 -21.12 -2.74 -16.29
CA GLU A 72 -22.36 -3.52 -16.24
C GLU A 72 -23.59 -2.72 -16.73
N SER A 73 -23.64 -1.42 -16.44
CA SER A 73 -24.67 -0.48 -16.92
C SER A 73 -24.63 -0.31 -18.46
N LEU A 74 -23.44 -0.20 -19.05
CA LEU A 74 -23.27 -0.09 -20.51
C LEU A 74 -23.68 -1.37 -21.26
N ILE A 75 -23.48 -2.54 -20.66
CA ILE A 75 -23.85 -3.84 -21.25
C ILE A 75 -25.37 -4.07 -21.19
N THR A 76 -26.04 -3.65 -20.13
CA THR A 76 -27.50 -3.81 -19.97
C THR A 76 -28.34 -2.76 -20.69
N SER A 77 -27.78 -1.60 -21.04
CA SER A 77 -28.46 -0.57 -21.84
C SER A 77 -28.50 -0.85 -23.36
N THR A 78 -27.83 -1.90 -23.85
CA THR A 78 -27.75 -2.26 -25.28
C THR A 78 -28.55 -3.54 -25.61
N ALA A 79 -29.41 -4.01 -24.70
CA ALA A 79 -30.28 -5.18 -24.89
C ALA A 79 -31.76 -4.79 -25.02
#